data_AF-A0A957S959-F1
#
_entry.id   AF-A0A957S959-F1
#
_cell.length_a   1.000
_cell.length_b   1.000
_cell.length_c   1.000
_cell.angle_alpha   90.00
_cell.angle_beta   90.00
_cell.angle_gamma   90.00
#
_symmetry.space_group_name_H-M   'P 1'
#
loop_
_entity.id
_entity.type
_entity.pdbx_description
1 polymer ?
#
loop_
_entity_poly.entity_id
_entity_poly.type
_entity_poly.pdbx_seq_one_letter_code
_entity_poly.pdbx_strand_id
1 'polypeptide(L)'
;AENTFVITEAEAHSWPEVYFPTYGWIPFEPTAGRPLLTRASLISTSSSGASLPVAPIEPPEVPQLSRFVWNWQMLFWLLPLALLAWGGYHLLERWRIQREDPWQGVLNWGRRVGRPIVAGETVLEYGAGLADYTRQKQQYKHDMGRMIAREVEAMSQDVSTVQYGAEHTRAAALQQALERWHLLRGYLRRFRI
;
A
#
# COMPACT_ATOMS: atom_id res chain seq x y z
N ALA A 1 33.43 51.18 56.27
CA ALA A 1 33.34 51.06 54.80
C ALA A 1 32.18 50.14 54.51
N GLU A 2 31.20 50.64 53.74
CA GLU A 2 29.89 50.05 53.51
C GLU A 2 30.00 48.77 52.68
N ASN A 3 29.44 47.67 53.19
CA ASN A 3 29.30 46.41 52.45
C ASN A 3 27.84 46.26 52.00
N THR A 4 27.38 47.22 51.20
CA THR A 4 26.01 47.25 50.68
C THR A 4 25.98 46.58 49.31
N PHE A 5 25.26 45.48 49.19
CA PHE A 5 24.96 44.85 47.90
C PHE A 5 23.65 45.42 47.36
N VAL A 6 23.68 45.92 46.12
CA VAL A 6 22.47 46.32 45.38
C VAL A 6 22.21 45.23 44.35
N ILE A 7 21.08 44.53 44.48
CA ILE A 7 20.66 43.46 43.57
C ILE A 7 19.46 43.98 42.77
N THR A 8 19.50 43.83 41.45
CA THR A 8 18.46 44.29 40.52
C THR A 8 17.79 43.12 39.79
N GLU A 9 16.61 43.34 39.22
CA GLU A 9 15.93 42.33 38.38
C GLU A 9 16.77 41.88 37.18
N ALA A 10 17.68 42.74 36.67
CA ALA A 10 18.60 42.37 35.61
C ALA A 10 19.62 41.28 36.03
N GLU A 11 19.80 41.07 37.33
CA GLU A 11 20.65 40.04 37.91
C GLU A 11 19.88 38.76 38.26
N ALA A 12 18.56 38.72 38.04
CA ALA A 12 17.77 37.50 38.19
C ALA A 12 18.25 36.44 37.19
N HIS A 13 18.64 35.28 37.72
CA HIS A 13 19.17 34.17 36.90
C HIS A 13 18.81 32.83 37.55
N SER A 14 18.56 31.82 36.73
CA SER A 14 18.27 30.47 37.16
C SER A 14 19.30 29.49 36.62
N TRP A 15 19.65 28.49 37.43
CA TRP A 15 20.56 27.40 37.02
C TRP A 15 19.91 26.03 37.28
N PRO A 16 20.19 25.01 36.44
CA PRO A 16 19.77 23.64 36.71
C PRO A 16 20.64 22.95 37.76
N GLU A 17 20.07 21.94 38.41
CA GLU A 17 20.77 21.02 39.30
C GLU A 17 20.62 19.58 38.80
N VAL A 18 21.69 18.80 38.91
CA VAL A 18 21.72 17.39 38.49
C VAL A 18 21.94 16.50 39.71
N TYR A 19 21.05 15.54 39.91
CA TYR A 19 21.16 14.58 41.01
C TYR A 19 22.09 13.41 40.66
N PHE A 20 23.10 13.20 41.50
CA PHE A 20 23.96 12.02 41.46
C PHE A 20 23.71 11.17 42.71
N PRO A 21 23.43 9.86 42.59
CA PRO A 21 23.09 9.01 43.73
C PRO A 21 24.09 9.07 44.90
N THR A 22 25.38 9.22 44.63
CA THR A 22 26.45 9.26 45.65
C THR A 22 26.73 10.66 46.18
N TYR A 23 26.40 11.72 45.42
CA TYR A 23 26.85 13.08 45.69
C TYR A 23 25.70 14.08 45.93
N GLY A 24 24.45 13.67 45.71
CA GLY A 24 23.27 14.52 45.83
C GLY A 24 23.09 15.45 44.63
N TRP A 25 22.35 16.54 44.86
CA TRP A 25 22.11 17.58 43.87
C TRP A 25 23.38 18.42 43.66
N ILE A 26 23.80 18.53 42.41
CA ILE A 26 24.96 19.30 41.99
C ILE A 26 24.47 20.43 41.07
N PRO A 27 24.63 21.72 41.47
CA PRO A 27 24.29 22.84 40.61
C PRO A 27 25.30 22.96 39.47
N PHE A 28 24.81 23.36 38.30
CA PHE A 28 25.59 23.51 37.07
C PHE A 28 25.13 24.74 36.30
N GLU A 29 26.06 25.54 35.79
CA GLU A 29 25.78 26.74 34.99
C GLU A 29 26.04 26.45 33.50
N PRO A 30 25.00 26.13 32.70
CA PRO A 30 25.14 25.86 31.26
C PRO A 30 25.26 27.15 30.43
N THR A 31 24.93 28.31 30.98
CA THR A 31 24.84 29.54 30.19
C THR A 31 26.22 30.03 29.80
N ALA A 32 26.51 29.96 28.50
CA ALA A 32 27.76 30.45 27.95
C ALA A 32 27.99 31.93 28.33
N GLY A 33 29.17 32.24 28.86
CA GLY A 33 29.55 33.60 29.27
C GLY A 33 29.25 33.95 30.73
N ARG A 34 28.57 33.10 31.50
CA ARG A 34 28.49 33.23 32.96
C ARG A 34 29.72 32.60 33.62
N PRO A 35 30.23 33.16 34.74
CA PRO A 35 31.31 32.53 35.49
C PRO A 35 30.82 31.19 36.06
N LEU A 36 31.72 30.21 36.10
CA LEU A 36 31.46 28.94 36.77
C LEU A 36 31.14 29.18 38.25
N LEU A 37 30.19 28.42 38.79
CA LEU A 37 29.82 28.49 40.19
C LEU A 37 31.03 28.15 41.07
N THR A 38 31.43 29.06 41.97
CA THR A 38 32.50 28.80 42.94
C THR A 38 32.07 27.70 43.89
N ARG A 39 32.63 26.50 43.71
CA ARG A 39 32.41 25.37 44.61
C ARG A 39 33.35 25.53 45.80
N ALA A 40 32.84 25.87 46.97
CA ALA A 40 33.60 25.69 48.19
C ALA A 40 33.93 24.20 48.29
N SER A 41 35.23 23.86 48.23
CA SER A 41 35.73 22.50 48.40
C SER A 41 35.06 21.87 49.60
N LEU A 42 34.54 20.65 49.39
CA LEU A 42 33.85 19.83 50.36
C LEU A 42 34.56 19.91 51.71
N ILE A 43 33.93 20.59 52.67
CA ILE A 43 34.14 20.23 54.07
C ILE A 43 33.80 18.73 54.09
N SER A 44 34.75 17.89 54.52
CA SER A 44 34.48 16.49 54.86
C SER A 44 33.48 16.47 56.01
N THR A 45 32.22 16.71 55.69
CA THR A 45 31.09 16.51 56.59
C THR A 45 30.88 15.01 56.62
N SER A 46 31.45 14.39 57.64
CA SER A 46 30.97 13.13 58.20
C SER A 46 29.45 13.08 58.08
N SER A 47 28.96 12.06 57.40
CA SER A 47 27.56 11.77 57.16
C SER A 47 26.74 11.77 58.46
N SER A 48 26.19 12.92 58.84
CA SER A 48 25.03 13.00 59.72
C SER A 48 23.82 13.08 58.81
N GLY A 49 23.15 11.94 58.67
CA GLY A 49 21.88 11.82 57.97
C GLY A 49 20.83 12.73 58.60
N ALA A 50 20.66 13.92 58.01
CA ALA A 50 19.45 14.70 58.15
C ALA A 50 18.62 14.43 56.89
N SER A 51 17.80 13.39 56.95
CA SER A 51 16.77 13.11 55.95
C SER A 51 15.76 14.25 55.99
N LEU A 52 15.86 15.20 55.07
CA LEU A 52 14.71 16.08 54.78
C LEU A 52 13.56 15.19 54.30
N PRO A 53 12.29 15.47 54.68
CA PRO A 53 11.16 14.75 54.13
C PRO A 53 11.09 15.08 52.63
N VAL A 54 11.63 14.18 51.81
CA VAL A 54 11.37 14.17 50.37
C VAL A 54 9.88 13.86 50.23
N ALA A 55 9.08 14.88 49.92
CA ALA A 55 7.74 14.65 49.40
C ALA A 55 7.88 13.71 48.19
N PRO A 56 7.10 12.61 48.10
CA PRO A 56 7.12 11.75 46.93
C PRO A 56 6.91 12.60 45.69
N ILE A 57 7.93 12.74 44.85
CA ILE A 57 7.80 13.35 43.54
C ILE A 57 6.98 12.35 42.73
N GLU A 58 5.68 12.59 42.58
CA GLU A 58 4.89 11.86 41.60
C GLU A 58 5.56 12.10 40.23
N PRO A 59 6.02 11.05 39.53
CA PRO A 59 6.60 11.21 38.22
C PRO A 59 5.59 11.93 37.32
N PRO A 60 6.02 12.86 36.44
CA PRO A 60 5.10 13.46 35.48
C PRO A 60 4.41 12.34 34.70
N GLU A 61 3.09 12.39 34.60
CA GLU A 61 2.31 11.47 33.77
C GLU A 61 2.77 11.61 32.32
N VAL A 62 3.75 10.79 31.92
CA VAL A 62 4.11 10.62 30.53
C VAL A 62 2.89 10.03 29.82
N PRO A 63 2.34 10.67 28.77
CA PRO A 63 1.24 10.09 28.02
C PRO A 63 1.72 8.74 27.49
N GLN A 64 1.20 7.67 28.08
CA GLN A 64 1.49 6.33 27.63
C GLN A 64 0.85 6.20 26.26
N LEU A 65 1.65 6.40 25.21
CA LEU A 65 1.28 6.05 23.85
C LEU A 65 0.75 4.62 23.92
N SER A 66 -0.56 4.47 23.71
CA SER A 66 -1.26 3.21 23.87
C SER A 66 -0.53 2.19 23.01
N ARG A 67 0.20 1.28 23.68
CA ARG A 67 0.81 0.16 22.99
C ARG A 67 -0.36 -0.60 22.41
N PHE A 68 -0.44 -0.69 21.08
CA PHE A 68 -1.47 -1.46 20.41
C PHE A 68 -1.33 -2.92 20.88
N VAL A 69 -2.15 -3.32 21.85
CA VAL A 69 -2.16 -4.68 22.38
C VAL A 69 -3.09 -5.47 21.47
N TRP A 70 -2.51 -6.34 20.65
CA TRP A 70 -3.27 -7.27 19.85
C TRP A 70 -4.15 -8.13 20.75
N ASN A 71 -5.46 -7.97 20.64
CA ASN A 71 -6.44 -8.77 21.35
C ASN A 71 -6.91 -9.90 20.42
N TRP A 72 -6.79 -11.16 20.85
CA TRP A 72 -7.26 -12.32 20.07
C TRP A 72 -8.76 -12.25 19.76
N GLN A 73 -9.53 -11.50 20.56
CA GLN A 73 -10.95 -11.24 20.31
C GLN A 73 -11.18 -10.44 19.02
N MET A 74 -10.15 -9.76 18.49
CA MET A 74 -10.22 -9.11 17.17
C MET A 74 -10.42 -10.12 16.03
N LEU A 75 -10.06 -11.41 16.20
CA LEU A 75 -10.38 -12.42 15.18
C LEU A 75 -11.88 -12.52 14.92
N PHE A 76 -12.73 -12.32 15.93
CA PHE A 76 -14.19 -12.36 15.75
C PHE A 76 -14.69 -11.28 14.78
N TRP A 77 -13.96 -10.18 14.63
CA TRP A 77 -14.30 -9.11 13.70
C TRP A 77 -13.52 -9.21 12.39
N LEU A 78 -12.24 -9.55 12.45
CA LEU A 78 -11.38 -9.64 11.27
C LEU A 78 -11.75 -10.80 10.36
N LEU A 79 -12.13 -11.96 10.91
CA LEU A 79 -12.46 -13.14 10.12
C LEU A 79 -13.75 -12.95 9.29
N PRO A 80 -14.88 -12.47 9.85
CA PRO A 80 -16.06 -12.17 9.03
C PRO A 80 -15.83 -10.98 8.09
N LEU A 81 -15.07 -9.95 8.50
CA LEU A 81 -14.73 -8.84 7.61
C LEU A 81 -13.89 -9.31 6.42
N ALA A 82 -12.90 -10.19 6.66
CA ALA A 82 -12.10 -10.79 5.62
C ALA A 82 -12.96 -11.68 4.69
N LEU A 83 -13.89 -12.46 5.24
CA LEU A 83 -14.84 -13.25 4.44
C LEU A 83 -15.76 -12.38 3.60
N LEU A 84 -16.26 -11.27 4.14
CA LEU A 84 -17.08 -10.30 3.41
C LEU A 84 -16.29 -9.61 2.31
N ALA A 85 -15.06 -9.18 2.61
CA ALA A 85 -14.17 -8.59 1.62
C ALA A 85 -13.82 -9.60 0.51
N TRP A 86 -13.56 -10.85 0.88
CA TRP A 86 -13.27 -11.94 -0.05
C TRP A 86 -14.49 -12.28 -0.92
N GLY A 87 -15.67 -12.43 -0.33
CA GLY A 87 -16.92 -12.66 -1.03
C GLY A 87 -17.28 -11.49 -1.95
N GLY A 88 -17.14 -10.27 -1.46
CA GLY A 88 -17.31 -9.03 -2.23
C GLY A 88 -16.34 -8.94 -3.39
N TYR A 89 -15.04 -9.22 -3.17
CA TYR A 89 -14.02 -9.26 -4.21
C TYR A 89 -14.38 -10.28 -5.29
N HIS A 90 -14.76 -11.50 -4.92
CA HIS A 90 -15.14 -12.52 -5.90
C HIS A 90 -16.44 -12.20 -6.63
N LEU A 91 -17.41 -11.58 -5.96
CA LEU A 91 -18.64 -11.12 -6.60
C LEU A 91 -18.33 -9.99 -7.59
N LEU A 92 -17.50 -9.03 -7.20
CA LEU A 92 -17.05 -7.93 -8.04
C LEU A 92 -16.20 -8.44 -9.21
N GLU A 93 -15.35 -9.43 -8.99
CA GLU A 93 -14.55 -10.08 -10.02
C GLU A 93 -15.47 -10.81 -11.01
N ARG A 94 -16.44 -11.59 -10.53
CA ARG A 94 -17.46 -12.24 -11.38
C ARG A 94 -18.26 -11.21 -12.18
N TRP A 95 -18.67 -10.12 -11.55
CA TRP A 95 -19.44 -9.06 -12.19
C TRP A 95 -18.63 -8.27 -13.21
N ARG A 96 -17.37 -7.95 -12.89
CA ARG A 96 -16.42 -7.32 -13.83
C ARG A 96 -16.17 -8.22 -15.04
N ILE A 97 -16.00 -9.52 -14.81
CA ILE A 97 -15.84 -10.52 -15.87
C ILE A 97 -17.06 -10.58 -16.80
N GLN A 98 -18.27 -10.43 -16.27
CA GLN A 98 -19.50 -10.40 -17.09
C GLN A 98 -19.69 -9.08 -17.85
N ARG A 99 -19.05 -7.99 -17.41
CA ARG A 99 -19.14 -6.66 -18.05
C ARG A 99 -17.99 -6.32 -18.99
N GLU A 100 -16.95 -7.14 -19.07
CA GLU A 100 -15.85 -6.94 -20.02
C GLU A 100 -16.34 -7.23 -21.44
N ASP A 101 -16.29 -6.23 -22.31
CA ASP A 101 -16.54 -6.39 -23.75
C ASP A 101 -15.57 -7.45 -24.33
N PRO A 102 -16.08 -8.57 -24.90
CA PRO A 102 -15.28 -9.62 -25.52
C PRO A 102 -14.16 -9.10 -26.42
N TRP A 103 -14.46 -8.08 -27.21
CA TRP A 103 -13.52 -7.54 -28.18
C TRP A 103 -12.37 -6.81 -27.50
N GLN A 104 -12.65 -6.04 -26.45
CA GLN A 104 -11.61 -5.36 -25.65
C GLN A 104 -10.65 -6.37 -25.01
N GLY A 105 -11.17 -7.53 -24.61
CA GLY A 105 -10.36 -8.63 -24.10
C GLY A 105 -9.33 -9.14 -25.11
N VAL A 106 -9.76 -9.36 -26.36
CA VAL A 106 -8.88 -9.77 -27.47
C VAL A 106 -7.86 -8.67 -27.82
N LEU A 107 -8.28 -7.40 -27.86
CA LEU A 107 -7.38 -6.27 -28.12
C LEU A 107 -6.28 -6.15 -27.05
N ASN A 108 -6.66 -6.24 -25.78
CA ASN A 108 -5.72 -6.18 -24.66
C ASN A 108 -4.75 -7.36 -24.67
N TRP A 109 -5.23 -8.56 -25.02
CA TRP A 109 -4.37 -9.72 -25.16
C TRP A 109 -3.42 -9.60 -26.36
N GLY A 110 -3.91 -9.15 -27.53
CA GLY A 110 -3.09 -8.89 -28.71
C GLY A 110 -1.94 -7.92 -28.42
N ARG A 111 -2.23 -6.80 -27.72
CA ARG A 111 -1.22 -5.87 -27.23
C ARG A 111 -0.18 -6.56 -26.34
N ARG A 112 -0.61 -7.45 -25.44
CA ARG A 112 0.28 -8.21 -24.54
C ARG A 112 1.17 -9.19 -25.30
N VAL A 113 0.66 -9.86 -26.34
CA VAL A 113 1.44 -10.82 -27.13
C VAL A 113 2.33 -10.18 -28.20
N GLY A 114 2.24 -8.86 -28.39
CA GLY A 114 3.08 -8.07 -29.29
C GLY A 114 2.44 -7.76 -30.65
N ARG A 115 1.13 -7.98 -30.80
CA ARG A 115 0.36 -7.59 -32.00
C ARG A 115 -0.76 -6.61 -31.60
N PRO A 116 -0.46 -5.33 -31.34
CA PRO A 116 -1.50 -4.32 -31.15
C PRO A 116 -2.28 -4.07 -32.46
N ILE A 117 -3.52 -3.63 -32.34
CA ILE A 117 -4.31 -3.18 -33.50
C ILE A 117 -3.69 -1.92 -34.09
N VAL A 118 -3.57 -1.87 -35.41
CA VAL A 118 -3.00 -0.72 -36.13
C VAL A 118 -4.12 0.26 -36.51
N ALA A 119 -3.81 1.55 -36.58
CA ALA A 119 -4.79 2.56 -37.00
C ALA A 119 -5.28 2.27 -38.43
N GLY A 120 -6.60 2.15 -38.60
CA GLY A 120 -7.24 1.84 -39.88
C GLY A 120 -7.45 0.34 -40.15
N GLU A 121 -6.92 -0.55 -39.31
CA GLU A 121 -7.16 -1.99 -39.41
C GLU A 121 -8.61 -2.30 -38.98
N THR A 122 -9.36 -2.99 -39.84
CA THR A 122 -10.72 -3.41 -39.52
C THR A 122 -10.72 -4.56 -38.49
N VAL A 123 -11.87 -4.80 -37.87
CA VAL A 123 -12.06 -5.92 -36.91
C VAL A 123 -11.67 -7.25 -37.55
N LEU A 124 -12.06 -7.48 -38.81
CA LEU A 124 -11.79 -8.71 -39.55
C LEU A 124 -10.30 -8.86 -39.91
N GLU A 125 -9.67 -7.79 -40.39
CA GLU A 125 -8.24 -7.77 -40.72
C GLU A 125 -7.39 -8.03 -39.48
N TYR A 126 -7.71 -7.35 -38.37
CA TYR A 126 -7.01 -7.56 -37.11
C TYR A 126 -7.21 -8.99 -36.58
N GLY A 127 -8.43 -9.51 -36.64
CA GLY A 127 -8.75 -10.89 -36.24
C GLY A 127 -7.96 -11.93 -37.03
N ALA A 128 -8.01 -11.85 -38.36
CA ALA A 128 -7.29 -12.75 -39.27
C ALA A 128 -5.78 -12.69 -39.05
N GLY A 129 -5.22 -11.48 -38.95
CA GLY A 129 -3.80 -11.37 -38.72
C GLY A 129 -3.38 -11.83 -37.32
N LEU A 130 -4.18 -11.60 -36.28
CA LEU A 130 -3.88 -12.10 -34.93
C LEU A 130 -3.93 -13.63 -34.90
N ALA A 131 -4.85 -14.24 -35.65
CA ALA A 131 -4.89 -15.67 -35.88
C ALA A 131 -3.60 -16.18 -36.55
N ASP A 132 -3.10 -15.51 -37.58
CA ASP A 132 -1.83 -15.89 -38.23
C ASP A 132 -0.62 -15.74 -37.31
N TYR A 133 -0.55 -14.63 -36.58
CA TYR A 133 0.53 -14.37 -35.62
C TYR A 133 0.61 -15.48 -34.55
N THR A 134 -0.54 -15.92 -34.06
CA THR A 134 -0.62 -16.95 -33.01
C THR A 134 -0.30 -18.35 -33.53
N ARG A 135 -0.69 -18.67 -34.77
CA ARG A 135 -0.27 -19.89 -35.47
C ARG A 135 1.24 -19.95 -35.63
N GLN A 136 1.86 -18.85 -36.04
CA GLN A 136 3.30 -18.80 -36.31
C GLN A 136 4.14 -18.88 -35.03
N LYS A 137 3.71 -18.21 -33.95
CA LYS A 137 4.45 -18.11 -32.69
C LYS A 137 4.45 -19.39 -31.85
N GLN A 138 3.44 -20.27 -32.00
CA GLN A 138 3.32 -21.53 -31.26
C GLN A 138 3.67 -22.77 -32.10
N GLN A 139 4.86 -22.74 -32.73
CA GLN A 139 5.42 -23.90 -33.46
C GLN A 139 5.60 -25.17 -32.59
N TYR A 140 5.63 -25.05 -31.27
CA TYR A 140 5.83 -26.21 -30.37
C TYR A 140 4.53 -26.81 -29.82
N LYS A 141 3.39 -26.10 -29.91
CA LYS A 141 2.07 -26.54 -29.43
C LYS A 141 1.00 -26.26 -30.49
N HIS A 142 1.16 -26.92 -31.64
CA HIS A 142 0.35 -26.70 -32.84
C HIS A 142 -1.17 -26.69 -32.58
N ASP A 143 -1.68 -27.51 -31.66
CA ASP A 143 -3.13 -27.61 -31.41
C ASP A 143 -3.69 -26.37 -30.70
N MET A 144 -2.95 -25.83 -29.73
CA MET A 144 -3.37 -24.67 -28.95
C MET A 144 -3.38 -23.41 -29.81
N GLY A 145 -2.33 -23.21 -30.61
CA GLY A 145 -2.22 -22.06 -31.52
C GLY A 145 -3.32 -22.08 -32.58
N ARG A 146 -3.62 -23.26 -33.16
CA ARG A 146 -4.71 -23.41 -34.13
C ARG A 146 -6.09 -23.14 -33.52
N MET A 147 -6.33 -23.59 -32.29
CA MET A 147 -7.60 -23.34 -31.61
C MET A 147 -7.79 -21.85 -31.31
N ILE A 148 -6.79 -21.19 -30.72
CA ILE A 148 -6.84 -19.74 -30.46
C ILE A 148 -7.06 -18.97 -31.77
N ALA A 149 -6.33 -19.33 -32.83
CA ALA A 149 -6.45 -18.68 -34.12
C ALA A 149 -7.87 -18.79 -34.70
N ARG A 150 -8.48 -19.99 -34.68
CA ARG A 150 -9.85 -20.20 -35.15
C ARG A 150 -10.87 -19.40 -34.34
N GLU A 151 -10.73 -19.39 -33.02
CA GLU A 151 -11.69 -18.69 -32.16
C GLU A 151 -11.57 -17.16 -32.27
N VAL A 152 -10.35 -16.63 -32.41
CA VAL A 152 -10.12 -15.19 -32.64
C VAL A 152 -10.73 -14.75 -33.98
N GLU A 153 -10.55 -15.55 -35.02
CA GLU A 153 -11.10 -15.27 -36.35
C GLU A 153 -12.63 -15.32 -36.34
N ALA A 154 -13.23 -16.37 -35.76
CA ALA A 154 -14.68 -16.49 -35.64
C ALA A 154 -15.27 -15.35 -34.79
N MET A 155 -14.62 -14.96 -33.69
CA MET A 155 -15.05 -13.84 -32.86
C MET A 155 -15.02 -12.51 -33.62
N SER A 156 -14.01 -12.29 -34.48
CA SER A 156 -13.95 -11.09 -35.31
C SER A 156 -15.11 -11.00 -36.31
N GLN A 157 -15.56 -12.15 -36.85
CA GLN A 157 -16.73 -12.24 -37.73
C GLN A 157 -18.03 -11.94 -36.96
N ASP A 158 -18.17 -12.49 -35.76
CA ASP A 158 -19.33 -12.24 -34.90
C ASP A 158 -19.41 -10.75 -34.52
N VAL A 159 -18.29 -10.14 -34.10
CA VAL A 159 -18.21 -8.71 -33.78
C VAL A 159 -18.51 -7.83 -35.00
N SER A 160 -18.00 -8.20 -36.17
CA SER A 160 -18.34 -7.51 -37.43
C SER A 160 -19.84 -7.60 -37.74
N THR A 161 -20.47 -8.75 -37.48
CA THR A 161 -21.91 -8.94 -37.67
C THR A 161 -22.73 -8.11 -36.67
N VAL A 162 -22.26 -7.95 -35.44
CA VAL A 162 -22.89 -7.06 -34.45
C VAL A 162 -22.86 -5.59 -34.92
N GLN A 163 -21.74 -5.14 -35.51
CA GLN A 163 -21.60 -3.74 -35.96
C GLN A 163 -22.30 -3.46 -37.29
N TYR A 164 -22.16 -4.34 -38.27
CA TYR A 164 -22.56 -4.09 -39.67
C TYR A 164 -23.66 -5.03 -40.18
N GLY A 165 -24.03 -6.07 -39.43
CA GLY A 165 -25.04 -7.06 -39.84
C GLY A 165 -26.47 -6.54 -39.76
N ALA A 166 -27.40 -7.36 -40.27
CA ALA A 166 -28.84 -7.08 -40.20
C ALA A 166 -29.36 -7.21 -38.76
N GLU A 167 -30.38 -6.43 -38.39
CA GLU A 167 -30.86 -6.32 -36.99
C GLU A 167 -31.21 -7.68 -36.36
N HIS A 168 -31.83 -8.58 -37.12
CA HIS A 168 -32.21 -9.91 -36.66
C HIS A 168 -31.03 -10.85 -36.40
N THR A 169 -29.86 -10.63 -37.02
CA THR A 169 -28.65 -11.44 -36.77
C THR A 169 -27.77 -10.86 -35.67
N ARG A 170 -27.88 -9.57 -35.37
CA ARG A 170 -27.05 -8.89 -34.35
C ARG A 170 -27.19 -9.51 -32.96
N ALA A 171 -28.41 -9.80 -32.53
CA ALA A 171 -28.65 -10.37 -31.20
C ALA A 171 -28.03 -11.77 -31.05
N ALA A 172 -28.18 -12.61 -32.07
CA ALA A 172 -27.58 -13.95 -32.11
C ALA A 172 -26.04 -13.87 -32.17
N ALA A 173 -25.49 -12.99 -33.00
CA ALA A 173 -24.04 -12.79 -33.10
C ALA A 173 -23.42 -12.29 -31.79
N LEU A 174 -24.13 -11.43 -31.04
CA LEU A 174 -23.68 -10.97 -29.73
C LEU A 174 -23.60 -12.12 -28.72
N GLN A 175 -24.60 -13.00 -28.69
CA GLN A 175 -24.59 -14.18 -27.83
C GLN A 175 -23.46 -15.14 -28.19
N GLN A 176 -23.25 -15.40 -29.47
CA GLN A 176 -22.15 -16.24 -29.97
C GLN A 176 -20.78 -15.65 -29.58
N ALA A 177 -20.59 -14.34 -29.73
CA ALA A 177 -19.35 -13.67 -29.32
C ALA A 177 -19.07 -13.82 -27.81
N LEU A 178 -20.10 -13.72 -26.97
CA LEU A 178 -19.98 -13.90 -25.52
C LEU A 178 -19.60 -15.35 -25.16
N GLU A 179 -20.27 -16.34 -25.74
CA GLU A 179 -19.98 -17.76 -25.50
C GLU A 179 -18.54 -18.11 -25.92
N ARG A 180 -18.13 -17.67 -27.11
CA ARG A 180 -16.76 -17.86 -27.61
C ARG A 180 -15.73 -17.21 -26.70
N TRP A 181 -16.02 -16.02 -26.16
CA TRP A 181 -15.12 -15.33 -25.25
C TRP A 181 -14.84 -16.13 -23.98
N HIS A 182 -15.85 -16.77 -23.40
CA HIS A 182 -15.67 -17.62 -22.23
C HIS A 182 -14.71 -18.79 -22.48
N LEU A 183 -14.81 -19.43 -23.65
CA LEU A 183 -13.89 -20.49 -24.07
C LEU A 183 -12.48 -19.93 -24.34
N LEU A 184 -12.39 -18.89 -25.15
CA LEU A 184 -11.14 -18.28 -25.59
C LEU A 184 -10.30 -17.81 -24.40
N ARG A 185 -10.90 -17.15 -23.41
CA ARG A 185 -10.20 -16.64 -22.20
C ARG A 185 -9.39 -17.72 -21.48
N GLY A 186 -9.91 -18.94 -21.39
CA GLY A 186 -9.22 -20.05 -20.72
C GLY A 186 -7.92 -20.40 -21.44
N TYR A 187 -7.96 -20.40 -22.77
CA TYR A 187 -6.81 -20.64 -23.63
C TYR A 187 -5.83 -19.46 -23.64
N LEU A 188 -6.32 -18.22 -23.71
CA LEU A 188 -5.48 -17.02 -23.68
C LEU A 188 -4.65 -16.89 -22.40
N ARG A 189 -5.20 -17.32 -21.24
CA ARG A 189 -4.46 -17.32 -19.97
C ARG A 189 -3.33 -18.37 -19.92
N ARG A 190 -3.50 -19.49 -20.62
CA ARG A 190 -2.49 -20.57 -20.71
C ARG A 190 -1.46 -20.31 -21.80
N PHE A 191 -1.74 -19.36 -22.71
CA PHE A 191 -0.82 -18.92 -23.73
C PHE A 191 0.32 -18.13 -23.07
N ARG A 192 1.44 -18.82 -22.83
CA ARG A 192 2.68 -18.21 -22.36
C ARG A 192 3.52 -17.86 -23.58
N ILE A 193 3.97 -16.61 -23.62
CA ILE A 193 4.91 -16.08 -24.62
C ILE A 193 6.30 -16.65 -24.33
#